data_AF-A0A2R7NQ06-F1
#
_entry.id   AF-A0A2R7NQ06-F1
#
_cell.length_a   1.000
_cell.length_b   1.000
_cell.length_c   1.000
_cell.angle_alpha   90.00
_cell.angle_beta   90.00
_cell.angle_gamma   90.00
#
_symmetry.space_group_name_H-M   'P 1'
#
loop_
_entity.id
_entity.type
_entity.pdbx_description
1 polymer ?
#
loop_
_entity_poly.entity_id
_entity_poly.type
_entity_poly.pdbx_seq_one_letter_code
_entity_poly.pdbx_strand_id
1 'polypeptide(L)'
;MKLYFNVGYIVKSGENLQLVIGEEGAAVHIHTMFYGENGLWKCEVDNFSKSISYQYRVIDEKGNVLREEFVPHHLSFPHNYKEFVIFDEWNNKNFPENYLNNKILYNKLHDFVPEKATVLKKHTHLFRIEAPIYNPDWRVVLFGNTASLGNWSYEKVIHLHQTDFGMWEVSVEIPENEFIQFKYCLYDTKQNRVIDVETGENRFTTANQLADVLQVVSNHYFRFKGYQMYHDAGVAVPVFSLRSEEGFGVGEFADIKKLADWTKETNLGIIQILPINDTTANYSWTDSYPYAAVSVYALHPQYISLEKLDYSLPKELVDDYLADKEDLNALDLIDYEKMIEGKWKYLTAVFNAEKDKIYKDKNFKKFIKDNEYWLVPYSAFCVLRDKY
;
A
#
# COMPACT_ATOMS: atom_id res chain seq x y z
N MET A 1 -1.10 23.66 -20.90
CA MET A 1 -2.37 22.96 -21.18
C MET A 1 -3.45 23.61 -20.36
N LYS A 2 -4.68 23.61 -20.87
CA LYS A 2 -5.82 24.22 -20.20
C LYS A 2 -6.74 23.14 -19.66
N LEU A 3 -7.06 23.20 -18.37
CA LEU A 3 -7.84 22.20 -17.67
C LEU A 3 -9.18 22.81 -17.22
N TYR A 4 -10.29 22.16 -17.53
CA TYR A 4 -11.62 22.56 -17.13
C TYR A 4 -12.22 21.49 -16.21
N PHE A 5 -12.16 21.71 -14.90
CA PHE A 5 -12.69 20.78 -13.91
C PHE A 5 -14.20 20.97 -13.74
N ASN A 6 -14.92 19.85 -13.63
CA ASN A 6 -16.35 19.78 -13.37
C ASN A 6 -16.59 18.71 -12.31
N VAL A 7 -17.17 19.07 -11.16
CA VAL A 7 -17.43 18.12 -10.07
C VAL A 7 -18.84 18.30 -9.51
N GLY A 8 -19.55 17.18 -9.31
CA GLY A 8 -20.85 17.16 -8.67
C GLY A 8 -20.70 17.07 -7.15
N TYR A 9 -21.04 18.13 -6.42
CA TYR A 9 -21.00 18.13 -4.95
C TYR A 9 -21.99 19.14 -4.36
N ILE A 10 -22.71 18.72 -3.32
CA ILE A 10 -23.70 19.56 -2.63
C ILE A 10 -23.03 20.20 -1.41
N VAL A 11 -23.04 21.53 -1.37
CA VAL A 11 -22.60 22.34 -0.21
C VAL A 11 -23.80 23.02 0.44
N LYS A 12 -23.66 23.45 1.69
CA LYS A 12 -24.68 24.24 2.40
C LYS A 12 -24.61 25.71 1.96
N SER A 13 -25.68 26.45 2.20
CA SER A 13 -25.67 27.91 2.01
C SER A 13 -24.54 28.55 2.82
N GLY A 14 -23.77 29.44 2.17
CA GLY A 14 -22.59 30.09 2.76
C GLY A 14 -21.29 29.28 2.67
N GLU A 15 -21.33 28.05 2.14
CA GLU A 15 -20.15 27.24 1.86
C GLU A 15 -19.73 27.38 0.38
N ASN A 16 -18.43 27.29 0.10
CA ASN A 16 -17.87 27.30 -1.26
C ASN A 16 -16.89 26.16 -1.50
N LEU A 17 -16.77 25.72 -2.75
CA LEU A 17 -15.84 24.66 -3.16
C LEU A 17 -14.55 25.25 -3.74
N GLN A 18 -13.42 24.65 -3.39
CA GLN A 18 -12.11 24.98 -3.94
C GLN A 18 -11.42 23.73 -4.47
N LEU A 19 -10.69 23.91 -5.58
CA LEU A 19 -9.73 22.95 -6.12
C LEU A 19 -8.34 23.35 -5.62
N VAL A 20 -7.62 22.38 -5.08
CA VAL A 20 -6.30 22.57 -4.48
C VAL A 20 -5.31 21.71 -5.26
N ILE A 21 -4.39 22.32 -5.99
CA ILE A 21 -3.40 21.62 -6.82
C ILE A 21 -2.02 21.78 -6.17
N GLY A 22 -1.34 20.67 -5.91
CA GLY A 22 0.00 20.70 -5.31
C GLY A 22 0.83 19.51 -5.77
N GLU A 23 2.10 19.74 -6.08
CA GLU A 23 3.10 18.69 -6.26
C GLU A 23 3.81 18.44 -4.92
N GLU A 24 4.30 17.21 -4.68
CA GLU A 24 5.05 16.89 -3.46
C GLU A 24 6.23 17.86 -3.27
N GLY A 25 6.21 18.62 -2.17
CA GLY A 25 7.26 19.58 -1.82
C GLY A 25 7.16 20.97 -2.46
N ALA A 26 6.10 21.26 -3.23
CA ALA A 26 5.88 22.56 -3.86
C ALA A 26 4.77 23.40 -3.18
N ALA A 27 4.73 24.69 -3.51
CA ALA A 27 3.65 25.56 -3.08
C ALA A 27 2.31 25.13 -3.72
N VAL A 28 1.28 25.06 -2.89
CA VAL A 28 -0.07 24.66 -3.29
C VAL A 28 -0.79 25.83 -3.96
N HIS A 29 -1.44 25.57 -5.08
CA HIS A 29 -2.28 26.52 -5.82
C HIS A 29 -3.74 26.26 -5.52
N ILE A 30 -4.45 27.28 -5.05
CA ILE A 30 -5.86 27.19 -4.65
C ILE A 30 -6.70 27.94 -5.67
N HIS A 31 -7.69 27.25 -6.23
CA HIS A 31 -8.62 27.80 -7.20
C HIS A 31 -10.05 27.72 -6.68
N THR A 32 -10.74 28.85 -6.64
CA THR A 32 -12.17 28.88 -6.30
C THR A 32 -12.98 28.26 -7.45
N MET A 33 -13.92 27.38 -7.11
CA MET A 33 -14.84 26.81 -8.08
C MET A 33 -16.15 27.60 -8.10
N PHE A 34 -16.82 27.60 -9.25
CA PHE A 34 -18.08 28.30 -9.46
C PHE A 34 -19.20 27.30 -9.75
N TYR A 35 -20.32 27.44 -9.07
CA TYR A 35 -21.48 26.57 -9.28
C TYR A 35 -22.19 26.94 -10.59
N GLY A 36 -22.23 26.01 -11.54
CA GLY A 36 -22.85 26.19 -12.84
C GLY A 36 -24.34 25.83 -12.85
N GLU A 37 -25.07 26.33 -13.86
CA GLU A 37 -26.51 26.07 -14.06
C GLU A 37 -26.84 24.58 -14.24
N ASN A 38 -25.87 23.77 -14.67
CA ASN A 38 -25.99 22.33 -14.83
C ASN A 38 -25.82 21.56 -13.51
N GLY A 39 -25.71 22.25 -12.37
CA GLY A 39 -25.56 21.63 -11.04
C GLY A 39 -24.15 21.13 -10.73
N LEU A 40 -23.15 21.48 -11.55
CA LEU A 40 -21.74 21.12 -11.34
C LEU A 40 -20.92 22.33 -10.93
N TRP A 41 -19.97 22.12 -10.03
CA TRP A 41 -18.92 23.10 -9.74
C TRP A 41 -17.86 23.07 -10.82
N LYS A 42 -17.44 24.25 -11.27
CA LYS A 42 -16.52 24.43 -12.40
C LYS A 42 -15.30 25.26 -12.03
N CYS A 43 -14.14 24.89 -12.58
CA CYS A 43 -12.90 25.65 -12.43
C CYS A 43 -12.04 25.52 -13.69
N GLU A 44 -11.39 26.62 -14.05
CA GLU A 44 -10.43 26.69 -15.15
C GLU A 44 -9.01 26.86 -14.58
N VAL A 45 -8.07 26.06 -15.07
CA VAL A 45 -6.69 26.06 -14.61
C VAL A 45 -5.74 25.98 -15.80
N ASP A 46 -4.79 26.92 -15.86
CA ASP A 46 -3.62 26.81 -16.71
C ASP A 46 -2.57 25.93 -16.01
N ASN A 47 -2.25 24.78 -16.61
CA ASN A 47 -1.25 23.86 -16.11
C ASN A 47 -0.09 23.71 -17.10
N PHE A 48 1.13 23.61 -16.59
CA PHE A 48 2.34 23.45 -17.41
C PHE A 48 3.04 22.09 -17.20
N SER A 49 2.66 21.36 -16.14
CA SER A 49 3.20 20.04 -15.83
C SER A 49 2.51 18.95 -16.65
N LYS A 50 3.21 17.83 -16.92
CA LYS A 50 2.63 16.66 -17.60
C LYS A 50 1.76 15.80 -16.69
N SER A 51 1.74 16.10 -15.40
CA SER A 51 0.91 15.46 -14.39
C SER A 51 0.54 16.47 -13.33
N ILE A 52 -0.54 16.22 -12.61
CA ILE A 52 -0.96 17.02 -11.45
C ILE A 52 -1.43 16.11 -10.33
N SER A 53 -1.25 16.59 -9.11
CA SER A 53 -1.88 16.05 -7.90
C SER A 53 -2.80 17.13 -7.34
N TYR A 54 -4.05 16.79 -7.04
CA TYR A 54 -5.05 17.76 -6.63
C TYR A 54 -6.10 17.17 -5.69
N GLN A 55 -6.79 18.03 -4.95
CA GLN A 55 -7.89 17.64 -4.08
C GLN A 55 -8.93 18.76 -3.98
N TYR A 56 -10.14 18.39 -3.60
CA TYR A 56 -11.23 19.32 -3.36
C TYR A 56 -11.39 19.62 -1.86
N ARG A 57 -11.76 20.87 -1.56
CA ARG A 57 -12.11 21.28 -0.19
C ARG A 57 -13.28 22.25 -0.15
N VAL A 58 -14.03 22.20 0.95
CA VAL A 58 -15.14 23.11 1.25
C VAL A 58 -14.69 24.12 2.29
N ILE A 59 -14.96 25.40 2.03
CA ILE A 59 -14.67 26.51 2.94
C ILE A 59 -15.95 27.26 3.34
N ASP A 60 -15.91 27.95 4.48
CA ASP A 60 -16.92 28.94 4.88
C ASP A 60 -16.65 30.32 4.26
N GLU A 61 -17.56 31.28 4.49
CA GLU A 61 -17.43 32.68 4.04
C GLU A 61 -16.19 33.40 4.59
N LYS A 62 -15.61 32.91 5.69
CA LYS A 62 -14.39 33.46 6.31
C LYS A 62 -13.11 32.78 5.81
N GLY A 63 -13.24 31.78 4.92
CA GLY A 63 -12.13 31.02 4.38
C GLY A 63 -11.63 29.88 5.27
N ASN A 64 -12.35 29.52 6.34
CA ASN A 64 -12.00 28.36 7.16
C ASN A 64 -12.35 27.07 6.41
N VAL A 65 -11.44 26.10 6.43
CA VAL A 65 -11.68 24.77 5.84
C VAL A 65 -12.66 23.99 6.71
N LEU A 66 -13.82 23.68 6.15
CA LEU A 66 -14.87 22.89 6.79
C LEU A 66 -14.73 21.40 6.50
N ARG A 67 -14.38 21.06 5.25
CA ARG A 67 -14.20 19.69 4.77
C ARG A 67 -13.10 19.66 3.72
N GLU A 68 -12.36 18.57 3.66
CA GLU A 68 -11.31 18.34 2.68
C GLU A 68 -11.27 16.84 2.39
N GLU A 69 -10.99 16.49 1.13
CA GLU A 69 -10.70 15.11 0.74
C GLU A 69 -9.49 14.58 1.51
N PHE A 70 -9.48 13.28 1.77
CA PHE A 70 -8.38 12.66 2.51
C PHE A 70 -7.23 12.23 1.60
N VAL A 71 -7.55 11.83 0.38
CA VAL A 71 -6.61 11.29 -0.61
C VAL A 71 -6.64 12.22 -1.82
N PRO A 72 -5.48 12.70 -2.29
CA PRO A 72 -5.41 13.49 -3.51
C PRO A 72 -5.66 12.62 -4.73
N HIS A 73 -6.24 13.23 -5.75
CA HIS A 73 -6.37 12.71 -7.10
C HIS A 73 -5.08 12.96 -7.87
N HIS A 74 -4.77 12.05 -8.79
CA HIS A 74 -3.61 12.17 -9.68
C HIS A 74 -4.07 12.09 -11.14
N LEU A 75 -3.67 13.03 -11.98
CA LEU A 75 -3.91 12.95 -13.42
C LEU A 75 -2.61 13.11 -14.19
N SER A 76 -2.44 12.29 -15.22
CA SER A 76 -1.35 12.38 -16.17
C SER A 76 -1.90 12.76 -17.56
N PHE A 77 -1.12 13.52 -18.32
CA PHE A 77 -1.53 14.04 -19.62
C PHE A 77 -0.58 13.57 -20.74
N PRO A 78 -0.49 12.24 -21.01
CA PRO A 78 0.33 11.72 -22.11
C PRO A 78 -0.30 11.95 -23.50
N HIS A 79 -1.53 12.45 -23.55
CA HIS A 79 -2.31 12.64 -24.77
C HIS A 79 -1.92 13.92 -25.51
N ASN A 80 -2.01 13.89 -26.85
CA ASN A 80 -1.63 15.01 -27.71
C ASN A 80 -2.71 16.12 -27.79
N TYR A 81 -3.31 16.49 -26.66
CA TYR A 81 -4.33 17.54 -26.56
C TYR A 81 -3.78 18.73 -25.77
N LYS A 82 -4.24 19.93 -26.11
CA LYS A 82 -3.88 21.15 -25.38
C LYS A 82 -4.90 21.53 -24.31
N GLU A 83 -6.12 21.02 -24.44
CA GLU A 83 -7.26 21.32 -23.60
C GLU A 83 -7.91 20.02 -23.11
N PHE A 84 -8.28 20.00 -21.83
CA PHE A 84 -8.90 18.85 -21.17
C PHE A 84 -10.12 19.29 -20.39
N VAL A 85 -11.27 18.69 -20.67
CA VAL A 85 -12.50 18.87 -19.89
C VAL A 85 -12.64 17.66 -18.97
N ILE A 86 -12.48 17.89 -17.67
CA ILE A 86 -12.42 16.84 -16.65
C ILE A 86 -13.76 16.82 -15.92
N PHE A 87 -14.45 15.70 -16.01
CA PHE A 87 -15.61 15.37 -15.18
C PHE A 87 -15.16 14.44 -14.07
N ASP A 88 -15.23 14.91 -12.84
CA ASP A 88 -14.66 14.25 -11.67
C ASP A 88 -15.71 14.00 -10.58
N GLU A 89 -15.34 13.18 -9.60
CA GLU A 89 -16.18 12.82 -8.46
C GLU A 89 -15.47 13.17 -7.14
N TRP A 90 -16.20 13.74 -6.19
CA TRP A 90 -15.66 13.99 -4.85
C TRP A 90 -15.38 12.67 -4.11
N ASN A 91 -14.16 12.51 -3.60
CA ASN A 91 -13.74 11.41 -2.74
C ASN A 91 -14.22 11.60 -1.29
N ASN A 92 -15.30 10.90 -0.94
CA ASN A 92 -15.79 10.88 0.43
C ASN A 92 -15.02 9.86 1.28
N LYS A 93 -14.57 10.28 2.47
CA LYS A 93 -13.88 9.43 3.46
C LYS A 93 -14.63 8.15 3.78
N ASN A 94 -15.96 8.17 3.73
CA ASN A 94 -16.81 7.03 4.12
C ASN A 94 -17.04 6.01 3.00
N PHE A 95 -16.44 6.16 1.81
CA PHE A 95 -16.58 5.14 0.79
C PHE A 95 -15.91 3.84 1.27
N PRO A 96 -16.64 2.70 1.28
CA PRO A 96 -16.08 1.42 1.69
C PRO A 96 -14.77 1.15 0.95
N GLU A 97 -14.74 1.40 -0.36
CA GLU A 97 -13.61 1.11 -1.23
C GLU A 97 -12.31 1.86 -0.85
N ASN A 98 -12.38 2.94 -0.05
CA ASN A 98 -11.17 3.56 0.51
C ASN A 98 -10.33 2.59 1.36
N TYR A 99 -10.92 1.54 1.98
CA TYR A 99 -10.11 0.56 2.72
C TYR A 99 -9.19 -0.22 1.79
N LEU A 100 -9.46 -0.27 0.48
CA LEU A 100 -8.63 -0.98 -0.49
C LEU A 100 -7.36 -0.20 -0.86
N ASN A 101 -7.30 1.10 -0.53
CA ASN A 101 -6.08 1.91 -0.61
C ASN A 101 -5.22 1.74 0.67
N ASN A 102 -4.88 0.48 0.99
CA ASN A 102 -4.08 0.14 2.15
C ASN A 102 -2.72 -0.48 1.77
N LYS A 103 -1.76 -0.39 2.69
CA LYS A 103 -0.42 -0.97 2.51
C LYS A 103 -0.43 -2.49 2.32
N ILE A 104 -1.47 -3.19 2.77
CA ILE A 104 -1.56 -4.66 2.67
C ILE A 104 -1.71 -5.05 1.20
N LEU A 105 -2.64 -4.43 0.47
CA LEU A 105 -2.83 -4.69 -0.96
C LEU A 105 -1.62 -4.24 -1.78
N TYR A 106 -1.03 -3.08 -1.45
CA TYR A 106 0.21 -2.63 -2.09
C TYR A 106 1.34 -3.66 -1.92
N ASN A 107 1.54 -4.18 -0.70
CA ASN A 107 2.56 -5.19 -0.43
C ASN A 107 2.25 -6.55 -1.06
N LYS A 108 0.97 -6.95 -1.14
CA LYS A 108 0.57 -8.20 -1.81
C LYS A 108 0.83 -8.15 -3.31
N LEU A 109 0.75 -6.97 -3.91
CA LEU A 109 0.99 -6.73 -5.34
C LEU A 109 2.35 -6.04 -5.57
N HIS A 110 3.37 -6.34 -4.77
CA HIS A 110 4.70 -5.71 -4.88
C HIS A 110 5.39 -5.92 -6.23
N ASP A 111 5.02 -6.98 -6.96
CA ASP A 111 5.50 -7.25 -8.33
C ASP A 111 4.65 -6.56 -9.41
N PHE A 112 3.71 -5.69 -9.03
CA PHE A 112 2.89 -4.95 -9.97
C PHE A 112 3.75 -4.04 -10.85
N VAL A 113 3.55 -4.17 -12.16
CA VAL A 113 4.16 -3.30 -13.16
C VAL A 113 3.03 -2.60 -13.91
N PRO A 114 2.99 -1.25 -13.88
CA PRO A 114 2.00 -0.48 -14.62
C PRO A 114 2.00 -0.80 -16.11
N GLU A 115 0.81 -0.99 -16.68
CA GLU A 115 0.62 -1.08 -18.12
C GLU A 115 0.85 0.29 -18.78
N LYS A 116 1.33 0.29 -20.02
CA LYS A 116 1.47 1.52 -20.79
C LYS A 116 0.10 1.98 -21.27
N ALA A 117 -0.24 3.24 -21.00
CA ALA A 117 -1.43 3.86 -21.56
C ALA A 117 -1.40 3.83 -23.11
N THR A 118 -2.43 3.24 -23.72
CA THR A 118 -2.58 3.21 -25.18
C THR A 118 -3.16 4.53 -25.65
N VAL A 119 -2.30 5.47 -26.05
CA VAL A 119 -2.75 6.76 -26.61
C VAL A 119 -3.17 6.57 -28.07
N LEU A 120 -4.47 6.64 -28.33
CA LEU A 120 -5.03 6.54 -29.69
C LEU A 120 -4.68 7.78 -30.52
N LYS A 121 -4.46 7.58 -31.83
CA LYS A 121 -4.24 8.69 -32.78
C LYS A 121 -5.37 9.71 -32.79
N LYS A 122 -6.60 9.22 -32.58
CA LYS A 122 -7.82 10.03 -32.44
C LYS A 122 -8.70 9.37 -31.39
N HIS A 123 -9.20 10.16 -30.46
CA HIS A 123 -10.17 9.77 -29.46
C HIS A 123 -10.91 11.00 -28.94
N THR A 124 -11.98 10.79 -28.21
CA THR A 124 -12.85 11.88 -27.72
C THR A 124 -12.97 11.86 -26.21
N HIS A 125 -12.84 10.68 -25.61
CA HIS A 125 -13.00 10.43 -24.19
C HIS A 125 -11.82 9.63 -23.66
N LEU A 126 -11.41 9.95 -22.43
CA LEU A 126 -10.57 9.11 -21.57
C LEU A 126 -11.43 8.70 -20.38
N PHE A 127 -11.72 7.41 -20.26
CA PHE A 127 -12.36 6.85 -19.07
C PHE A 127 -11.29 6.42 -18.08
N ARG A 128 -11.48 6.78 -16.82
CA ARG A 128 -10.58 6.45 -15.72
C ARG A 128 -11.39 6.02 -14.51
N ILE A 129 -10.93 4.99 -13.81
CA ILE A 129 -11.55 4.51 -12.56
C ILE A 129 -10.53 3.90 -11.60
N GLU A 130 -10.73 4.13 -10.30
CA GLU A 130 -10.08 3.40 -9.23
C GLU A 130 -10.80 2.06 -8.98
N ALA A 131 -10.09 0.96 -9.19
CA ALA A 131 -10.55 -0.38 -8.89
C ALA A 131 -9.36 -1.23 -8.43
N PRO A 132 -9.02 -1.22 -7.13
CA PRO A 132 -8.02 -2.13 -6.57
C PRO A 132 -8.55 -3.56 -6.57
N ILE A 133 -8.31 -4.25 -7.69
CA ILE A 133 -8.68 -5.65 -7.90
C ILE A 133 -7.62 -6.55 -7.23
N TYR A 134 -8.06 -7.49 -6.41
CA TYR A 134 -7.20 -8.43 -5.69
C TYR A 134 -6.89 -9.73 -6.44
N ASN A 135 -7.68 -10.06 -7.47
CA ASN A 135 -7.46 -11.26 -8.30
C ASN A 135 -6.63 -10.90 -9.54
N PRO A 136 -5.44 -11.50 -9.74
CA PRO A 136 -4.56 -11.14 -10.87
C PRO A 136 -5.12 -11.51 -12.24
N ASP A 137 -6.11 -12.42 -12.31
CA ASP A 137 -6.75 -12.83 -13.57
C ASP A 137 -7.92 -11.92 -13.94
N TRP A 138 -8.32 -11.00 -13.07
CA TRP A 138 -9.44 -10.09 -13.31
C TRP A 138 -8.95 -8.77 -13.90
N ARG A 139 -9.78 -8.18 -14.76
CA ARG A 139 -9.55 -6.89 -15.41
C ARG A 139 -10.82 -6.04 -15.33
N VAL A 140 -10.66 -4.72 -15.37
CA VAL A 140 -11.80 -3.81 -15.57
C VAL A 140 -12.08 -3.67 -17.05
N VAL A 141 -13.35 -3.78 -17.41
CA VAL A 141 -13.84 -3.49 -18.77
C VAL A 141 -15.03 -2.55 -18.72
N LEU A 142 -15.33 -1.88 -19.83
CA LEU A 142 -16.36 -0.88 -19.98
C LEU A 142 -17.33 -1.27 -21.10
N PHE A 143 -18.62 -1.02 -20.91
CA PHE A 143 -19.63 -1.08 -21.97
C PHE A 143 -20.73 -0.04 -21.74
N GLY A 144 -21.55 0.22 -22.76
CA GLY A 144 -22.57 1.26 -22.69
C GLY A 144 -23.57 1.23 -23.84
N ASN A 145 -24.48 2.20 -23.84
CA ASN A 145 -25.62 2.25 -24.75
C ASN A 145 -25.25 2.57 -26.21
N THR A 146 -24.14 3.25 -26.46
CA THR A 146 -23.76 3.69 -27.80
C THR A 146 -23.09 2.55 -28.59
N ALA A 147 -23.00 2.68 -29.91
CA ALA A 147 -22.36 1.68 -30.75
C ALA A 147 -20.86 1.56 -30.45
N SER A 148 -20.20 2.69 -30.20
CA SER A 148 -18.79 2.77 -29.79
C SER A 148 -18.53 2.11 -28.43
N LEU A 149 -19.55 2.02 -27.56
CA LEU A 149 -19.47 1.33 -26.27
C LEU A 149 -20.11 -0.07 -26.29
N GLY A 150 -20.42 -0.60 -27.48
CA GLY A 150 -20.84 -1.99 -27.66
C GLY A 150 -22.34 -2.27 -27.48
N ASN A 151 -23.20 -1.26 -27.36
CA ASN A 151 -24.66 -1.40 -27.18
C ASN A 151 -25.06 -2.40 -26.08
N TRP A 152 -24.45 -2.29 -24.90
CA TRP A 152 -24.67 -3.17 -23.73
C TRP A 152 -24.37 -4.65 -23.97
N SER A 153 -23.55 -4.98 -24.97
CA SER A 153 -23.17 -6.36 -25.27
C SER A 153 -21.93 -6.79 -24.49
N TYR A 154 -22.03 -7.89 -23.74
CA TYR A 154 -20.90 -8.50 -23.02
C TYR A 154 -19.76 -8.98 -23.94
N GLU A 155 -20.06 -9.21 -25.23
CA GLU A 155 -19.08 -9.63 -26.24
C GLU A 155 -18.32 -8.45 -26.88
N LYS A 156 -18.79 -7.22 -26.63
CA LYS A 156 -18.24 -5.99 -27.23
C LYS A 156 -17.73 -5.01 -26.17
N VAL A 157 -17.27 -5.55 -25.04
CA VAL A 157 -16.68 -4.75 -23.96
C VAL A 157 -15.35 -4.15 -24.40
N ILE A 158 -15.04 -2.99 -23.84
CA ILE A 158 -13.78 -2.29 -24.04
C ILE A 158 -12.89 -2.58 -22.82
N HIS A 159 -11.70 -3.10 -23.06
CA HIS A 159 -10.75 -3.40 -21.99
C HIS A 159 -10.04 -2.13 -21.51
N LEU A 160 -9.95 -1.95 -20.19
CA LEU A 160 -9.11 -0.93 -19.57
C LEU A 160 -7.73 -1.49 -19.28
N HIS A 161 -6.75 -0.60 -19.23
CA HIS A 161 -5.37 -0.90 -18.86
C HIS A 161 -5.09 -0.40 -17.46
N GLN A 162 -4.38 -1.18 -16.65
CA GLN A 162 -4.01 -0.77 -15.30
C GLN A 162 -2.73 0.08 -15.34
N THR A 163 -2.88 1.41 -15.42
CA THR A 163 -1.78 2.37 -15.66
C THR A 163 -1.09 2.84 -14.39
N ASP A 164 -1.66 2.54 -13.22
CA ASP A 164 -1.05 2.70 -11.91
C ASP A 164 -1.73 1.75 -10.92
N PHE A 165 -1.25 1.66 -9.68
CA PHE A 165 -1.81 0.79 -8.67
C PHE A 165 -3.30 1.08 -8.44
N GLY A 166 -4.15 0.08 -8.73
CA GLY A 166 -5.60 0.24 -8.66
C GLY A 166 -6.21 1.22 -9.69
N MET A 167 -5.42 1.87 -10.55
CA MET A 167 -5.92 2.82 -11.55
C MET A 167 -6.11 2.16 -12.91
N TRP A 168 -7.31 2.29 -13.47
CA TRP A 168 -7.67 1.72 -14.76
C TRP A 168 -8.08 2.81 -15.74
N GLU A 169 -7.55 2.74 -16.96
CA GLU A 169 -7.77 3.78 -17.97
C GLU A 169 -8.02 3.19 -19.37
N VAL A 170 -8.86 3.87 -20.17
CA VAL A 170 -9.00 3.61 -21.60
C VAL A 170 -9.42 4.86 -22.38
N SER A 171 -8.78 5.10 -23.52
CA SER A 171 -9.21 6.11 -24.48
C SER A 171 -10.20 5.52 -25.48
N VAL A 172 -11.30 6.24 -25.74
CA VAL A 172 -12.35 5.81 -26.68
C VAL A 172 -12.73 6.95 -27.63
N GLU A 173 -12.85 6.63 -28.91
CA GLU A 173 -13.50 7.49 -29.89
C GLU A 173 -15.01 7.21 -29.88
N ILE A 174 -15.81 8.22 -29.54
CA ILE A 174 -17.28 8.16 -29.48
C ILE A 174 -17.80 9.29 -30.38
N PRO A 175 -17.99 9.04 -31.69
CA PRO A 175 -18.53 10.02 -32.62
C PRO A 175 -20.02 10.31 -32.40
N GLU A 176 -20.74 9.43 -31.70
CA GLU A 176 -22.17 9.57 -31.45
C GLU A 176 -22.46 10.84 -30.65
N ASN A 177 -23.40 11.64 -31.14
CA ASN A 177 -23.86 12.86 -30.48
C ASN A 177 -25.16 12.60 -29.69
N GLU A 178 -25.08 11.69 -28.73
CA GLU A 178 -26.22 11.31 -27.89
C GLU A 178 -25.84 11.30 -26.41
N PHE A 179 -26.83 11.08 -25.54
CA PHE A 179 -26.57 10.89 -24.12
C PHE A 179 -25.94 9.53 -23.88
N ILE A 180 -24.74 9.52 -23.29
CA ILE A 180 -23.93 8.31 -23.13
C ILE A 180 -24.18 7.75 -21.73
N GLN A 181 -24.64 6.51 -21.68
CA GLN A 181 -24.79 5.70 -20.48
C GLN A 181 -23.81 4.55 -20.54
N PHE A 182 -23.15 4.26 -19.42
CA PHE A 182 -22.16 3.20 -19.37
C PHE A 182 -22.05 2.58 -17.97
N LYS A 183 -21.37 1.45 -17.89
CA LYS A 183 -21.02 0.76 -16.64
C LYS A 183 -19.66 0.08 -16.77
N TYR A 184 -18.95 -0.01 -15.65
CA TYR A 184 -17.78 -0.86 -15.54
C TYR A 184 -18.16 -2.30 -15.18
N CYS A 185 -17.34 -3.24 -15.62
CA CYS A 185 -17.51 -4.67 -15.42
C CYS A 185 -16.19 -5.32 -14.99
N LEU A 186 -16.29 -6.46 -14.32
CA LEU A 186 -15.17 -7.35 -14.07
C LEU A 186 -15.12 -8.43 -15.16
N TYR A 187 -13.95 -8.56 -15.77
CA TYR A 187 -13.67 -9.54 -16.81
C TYR A 187 -12.64 -10.55 -16.32
N ASP A 188 -12.94 -11.84 -16.48
CA ASP A 188 -12.02 -12.92 -16.12
C ASP A 188 -11.24 -13.34 -17.36
N THR A 189 -9.92 -13.12 -17.33
CA THR A 189 -9.01 -13.45 -18.44
C THR A 189 -8.81 -14.95 -18.65
N LYS A 190 -9.07 -15.79 -17.63
CA LYS A 190 -9.04 -17.25 -17.78
C LYS A 190 -10.30 -17.79 -18.43
N GLN A 191 -11.46 -17.22 -18.08
CA GLN A 191 -12.75 -17.62 -18.65
C GLN A 191 -13.09 -16.87 -19.95
N ASN A 192 -12.32 -15.82 -20.27
CA ASN A 192 -12.50 -14.95 -21.42
C ASN A 192 -13.94 -14.39 -21.53
N ARG A 193 -14.49 -13.94 -20.40
CA ARG A 193 -15.86 -13.39 -20.32
C ARG A 193 -16.02 -12.38 -19.20
N VAL A 194 -17.04 -11.53 -19.34
CA VAL A 194 -17.55 -10.71 -18.23
C VAL A 194 -18.13 -11.64 -17.16
N ILE A 195 -17.63 -11.48 -15.94
CA ILE A 195 -18.09 -12.23 -14.76
C ILE A 195 -18.98 -11.39 -13.86
N ASP A 196 -18.87 -10.06 -13.92
CA ASP A 196 -19.80 -9.20 -13.22
C ASP A 196 -19.89 -7.76 -13.76
N VAL A 197 -20.96 -7.06 -13.38
CA VAL A 197 -21.24 -5.66 -13.68
C VAL A 197 -21.35 -4.87 -12.38
N GLU A 198 -20.80 -3.65 -12.35
CA GLU A 198 -20.87 -2.79 -11.17
C GLU A 198 -22.31 -2.49 -10.73
N THR A 199 -22.50 -2.32 -9.42
CA THR A 199 -23.80 -2.05 -8.81
C THR A 199 -24.28 -0.61 -8.97
N GLY A 200 -25.56 -0.37 -8.61
CA GLY A 200 -26.20 0.94 -8.66
C GLY A 200 -26.65 1.34 -10.07
N GLU A 201 -27.03 2.60 -10.23
CA GLU A 201 -27.48 3.17 -11.51
C GLU A 201 -26.36 3.20 -12.56
N ASN A 202 -26.75 3.37 -13.82
CA ASN A 202 -25.81 3.62 -14.91
C ASN A 202 -24.99 4.88 -14.62
N ARG A 203 -23.74 4.90 -15.09
CA ARG A 203 -22.93 6.12 -15.14
C ARG A 203 -23.25 6.86 -16.44
N PHE A 204 -22.95 8.16 -16.46
CA PHE A 204 -23.34 9.04 -17.55
C PHE A 204 -22.20 9.96 -17.94
N THR A 205 -22.13 10.27 -19.24
CA THR A 205 -21.25 11.30 -19.77
C THR A 205 -21.90 11.95 -20.99
N THR A 206 -21.40 13.11 -21.40
CA THR A 206 -21.92 13.84 -22.56
C THR A 206 -21.07 13.57 -23.79
N ALA A 207 -21.66 13.65 -24.98
CA ALA A 207 -20.89 13.61 -26.21
C ALA A 207 -19.87 14.77 -26.28
N ASN A 208 -18.67 14.48 -26.81
CA ASN A 208 -17.62 15.47 -27.04
C ASN A 208 -17.47 15.73 -28.55
N GLN A 209 -17.93 16.91 -28.99
CA GLN A 209 -17.87 17.33 -30.39
C GLN A 209 -16.65 18.23 -30.69
N LEU A 210 -15.80 18.50 -29.69
CA LEU A 210 -14.65 19.39 -29.83
C LEU A 210 -13.41 18.55 -30.20
N ALA A 211 -12.94 18.70 -31.44
CA ALA A 211 -11.85 17.87 -31.98
C ALA A 211 -10.51 18.04 -31.24
N ASP A 212 -10.25 19.24 -30.69
CA ASP A 212 -8.97 19.60 -30.05
C ASP A 212 -9.01 19.51 -28.52
N VAL A 213 -10.12 19.02 -27.95
CA VAL A 213 -10.33 18.92 -26.50
C VAL A 213 -10.58 17.46 -26.12
N LEU A 214 -9.82 16.95 -25.14
CA LEU A 214 -10.08 15.62 -24.58
C LEU A 214 -11.04 15.70 -23.40
N GLN A 215 -12.12 14.92 -23.42
CA GLN A 215 -13.01 14.78 -22.28
C GLN A 215 -12.51 13.65 -21.37
N VAL A 216 -12.14 13.98 -20.13
CA VAL A 216 -11.73 13.01 -19.11
C VAL A 216 -12.95 12.70 -18.25
N VAL A 217 -13.33 11.43 -18.18
CA VAL A 217 -14.37 10.91 -17.31
C VAL A 217 -13.67 10.18 -16.17
N SER A 218 -13.40 10.93 -15.09
CA SER A 218 -12.73 10.45 -13.89
C SER A 218 -13.79 9.96 -12.91
N ASN A 219 -13.97 8.65 -12.87
CA ASN A 219 -14.79 8.01 -11.85
C ASN A 219 -13.90 7.61 -10.68
N HIS A 220 -14.46 7.67 -9.47
CA HIS A 220 -13.72 7.29 -8.27
C HIS A 220 -13.67 5.75 -8.19
N TYR A 221 -14.52 5.09 -7.40
CA TYR A 221 -14.42 3.63 -7.26
C TYR A 221 -15.34 2.80 -8.15
N PHE A 222 -14.86 1.59 -8.51
CA PHE A 222 -15.72 0.49 -8.95
C PHE A 222 -16.69 0.11 -7.83
N ARG A 223 -17.99 0.06 -8.16
CA ARG A 223 -19.05 -0.20 -7.17
C ARG A 223 -19.23 -1.69 -6.93
N PHE A 224 -18.36 -2.27 -6.11
CA PHE A 224 -18.37 -3.69 -5.76
C PHE A 224 -19.67 -4.09 -5.05
N LYS A 225 -20.12 -5.33 -5.27
CA LYS A 225 -21.09 -5.94 -4.36
C LYS A 225 -20.38 -6.25 -3.04
N GLY A 226 -21.08 -6.09 -1.92
CA GLY A 226 -20.47 -6.27 -0.60
C GLY A 226 -19.75 -7.62 -0.40
N TYR A 227 -20.24 -8.70 -1.02
CA TYR A 227 -19.61 -10.03 -0.93
C TYR A 227 -18.39 -10.21 -1.86
N GLN A 228 -18.14 -9.29 -2.80
CA GLN A 228 -16.99 -9.31 -3.70
C GLN A 228 -15.84 -8.46 -3.20
N MET A 229 -16.12 -7.58 -2.23
CA MET A 229 -15.11 -6.83 -1.51
C MET A 229 -14.03 -7.78 -0.98
N TYR A 230 -12.79 -7.30 -0.96
CA TYR A 230 -11.67 -8.09 -0.48
C TYR A 230 -11.86 -8.40 1.01
N HIS A 231 -11.79 -9.68 1.36
CA HIS A 231 -11.78 -10.15 2.74
C HIS A 231 -10.53 -11.00 2.95
N ASP A 232 -9.91 -10.85 4.11
CA ASP A 232 -8.74 -11.62 4.50
C ASP A 232 -8.85 -12.02 5.97
N ALA A 233 -8.21 -13.13 6.31
CA ALA A 233 -8.04 -13.56 7.69
C ALA A 233 -6.54 -13.60 8.01
N GLY A 234 -6.21 -13.40 9.28
CA GLY A 234 -4.82 -13.38 9.72
C GLY A 234 -4.65 -14.02 11.09
N VAL A 235 -3.40 -14.19 11.48
CA VAL A 235 -3.01 -14.64 12.81
C VAL A 235 -2.26 -13.53 13.53
N ALA A 236 -2.63 -13.29 14.78
CA ALA A 236 -1.90 -12.42 15.69
C ALA A 236 -1.14 -13.30 16.69
N VAL A 237 0.19 -13.31 16.63
CA VAL A 237 1.02 -14.17 17.47
C VAL A 237 2.31 -13.44 17.89
N PRO A 238 2.65 -13.42 19.19
CA PRO A 238 3.95 -12.95 19.64
C PRO A 238 5.07 -13.88 19.15
N VAL A 239 6.13 -13.33 18.57
CA VAL A 239 7.25 -14.15 18.06
C VAL A 239 7.84 -15.03 19.15
N PHE A 240 8.02 -14.49 20.36
CA PHE A 240 8.59 -15.25 21.49
C PHE A 240 7.78 -16.49 21.85
N SER A 241 6.48 -16.54 21.52
CA SER A 241 5.60 -17.66 21.85
C SER A 241 5.64 -18.81 20.84
N LEU A 242 6.29 -18.63 19.69
CA LEU A 242 6.46 -19.71 18.72
C LEU A 242 7.33 -20.82 19.33
N ARG A 243 6.98 -22.08 19.05
CA ARG A 243 7.74 -23.26 19.47
C ARG A 243 8.22 -24.00 18.24
N SER A 244 9.51 -24.32 18.19
CA SER A 244 10.10 -25.14 17.13
C SER A 244 11.25 -25.98 17.67
N GLU A 245 11.52 -27.12 17.03
CA GLU A 245 12.63 -28.02 17.40
C GLU A 245 14.02 -27.38 17.22
N GLU A 246 14.11 -26.34 16.39
CA GLU A 246 15.36 -25.61 16.13
C GLU A 246 15.59 -24.45 17.11
N GLY A 247 14.57 -24.04 17.87
CA GLY A 247 14.66 -22.91 18.79
C GLY A 247 15.55 -23.17 20.00
N PHE A 248 15.82 -22.11 20.76
CA PHE A 248 16.57 -22.16 22.01
C PHE A 248 15.69 -21.68 23.18
N GLY A 249 14.60 -22.41 23.45
CA GLY A 249 13.65 -22.11 24.54
C GLY A 249 12.64 -20.98 24.27
N VAL A 250 12.75 -20.30 23.13
CA VAL A 250 11.92 -19.16 22.73
C VAL A 250 11.71 -19.17 21.22
N GLY A 251 10.62 -18.58 20.74
CA GLY A 251 10.43 -18.37 19.30
C GLY A 251 11.34 -17.29 18.74
N GLU A 252 11.91 -17.54 17.56
CA GLU A 252 12.99 -16.75 16.93
C GLU A 252 12.56 -16.16 15.58
N PHE A 253 13.38 -15.25 15.01
CA PHE A 253 13.14 -14.72 13.67
C PHE A 253 13.13 -15.82 12.58
N ALA A 254 13.90 -16.89 12.80
CA ALA A 254 13.89 -18.04 11.89
C ALA A 254 12.51 -18.75 11.88
N ASP A 255 11.80 -18.77 13.01
CA ASP A 255 10.49 -19.43 13.13
C ASP A 255 9.36 -18.65 12.45
N ILE A 256 9.52 -17.33 12.25
CA ILE A 256 8.57 -16.53 11.48
C ILE A 256 8.43 -17.07 10.05
N LYS A 257 9.50 -17.66 9.48
CA LYS A 257 9.43 -18.30 8.15
C LYS A 257 8.49 -19.52 8.16
N LYS A 258 8.60 -20.37 9.20
CA LYS A 258 7.71 -21.53 9.38
C LYS A 258 6.26 -21.08 9.61
N LEU A 259 6.06 -20.01 10.37
CA LEU A 259 4.75 -19.40 10.55
C LEU A 259 4.18 -18.90 9.20
N ALA A 260 5.00 -18.29 8.35
CA ALA A 260 4.60 -17.85 7.01
C ALA A 260 4.17 -19.03 6.14
N ASP A 261 4.94 -20.12 6.13
CA ASP A 261 4.58 -21.34 5.41
C ASP A 261 3.23 -21.91 5.91
N TRP A 262 3.04 -22.00 7.23
CA TRP A 262 1.78 -22.44 7.83
C TRP A 262 0.60 -21.51 7.50
N THR A 263 0.79 -20.18 7.52
CA THR A 263 -0.28 -19.24 7.14
C THR A 263 -0.68 -19.39 5.68
N LYS A 264 0.28 -19.67 4.81
CA LYS A 264 0.00 -19.94 3.39
C LYS A 264 -0.81 -21.21 3.21
N GLU A 265 -0.45 -22.29 3.90
CA GLU A 265 -1.20 -23.56 3.87
C GLU A 265 -2.63 -23.43 4.41
N THR A 266 -2.85 -22.51 5.35
CA THR A 266 -4.16 -22.27 5.99
C THR A 266 -4.97 -21.13 5.35
N ASN A 267 -4.50 -20.55 4.24
CA ASN A 267 -5.12 -19.38 3.57
C ASN A 267 -5.28 -18.14 4.47
N LEU A 268 -4.39 -17.97 5.44
CA LEU A 268 -4.28 -16.73 6.22
C LEU A 268 -3.34 -15.78 5.47
N GLY A 269 -3.81 -14.58 5.16
CA GLY A 269 -3.07 -13.62 4.34
C GLY A 269 -2.26 -12.60 5.12
N ILE A 270 -2.35 -12.59 6.46
CA ILE A 270 -1.68 -11.60 7.33
C ILE A 270 -1.12 -12.27 8.59
N ILE A 271 0.15 -11.97 8.89
CA ILE A 271 0.77 -12.23 10.19
C ILE A 271 0.93 -10.90 10.91
N GLN A 272 0.32 -10.78 12.09
CA GLN A 272 0.54 -9.69 13.01
C GLN A 272 1.40 -10.18 14.17
N ILE A 273 2.53 -9.50 14.39
CA ILE A 273 3.43 -9.78 15.51
C ILE A 273 3.37 -8.65 16.55
N LEU A 274 3.76 -8.98 17.79
CA LEU A 274 4.07 -7.97 18.80
C LEU A 274 5.41 -7.27 18.48
N PRO A 275 5.73 -6.12 19.13
CA PRO A 275 7.02 -5.47 18.93
C PRO A 275 8.19 -6.43 19.19
N ILE A 276 9.22 -6.31 18.34
CA ILE A 276 10.42 -7.17 18.32
C ILE A 276 11.70 -6.39 18.64
N ASN A 277 11.54 -5.15 19.09
CA ASN A 277 12.61 -4.23 19.40
C ASN A 277 13.31 -4.60 20.71
N ASP A 278 14.58 -4.21 20.85
CA ASP A 278 15.35 -4.47 22.06
C ASP A 278 14.75 -3.76 23.27
N THR A 279 14.50 -4.54 24.32
CA THR A 279 13.92 -4.17 25.62
C THR A 279 14.90 -4.44 26.76
N THR A 280 16.13 -4.88 26.45
CA THR A 280 17.12 -5.32 27.43
C THR A 280 17.60 -4.15 28.30
N ALA A 281 17.19 -4.12 29.56
CA ALA A 281 17.61 -3.14 30.57
C ALA A 281 18.57 -3.75 31.60
N ASN A 282 18.34 -4.99 32.03
CA ASN A 282 19.10 -5.63 33.09
C ASN A 282 19.21 -7.17 32.97
N TYR A 283 18.79 -7.73 31.84
CA TYR A 283 18.77 -9.17 31.57
C TYR A 283 17.84 -9.98 32.48
N SER A 284 16.91 -9.33 33.18
CA SER A 284 15.89 -10.01 33.97
C SER A 284 14.62 -10.28 33.17
N TRP A 285 13.74 -11.12 33.70
CA TRP A 285 12.45 -11.43 33.08
C TRP A 285 11.60 -10.20 32.74
N THR A 286 11.80 -9.04 33.39
CA THR A 286 11.06 -7.81 33.07
C THR A 286 11.34 -7.31 31.65
N ASP A 287 12.52 -7.63 31.11
CA ASP A 287 12.92 -7.27 29.76
C ASP A 287 12.12 -8.05 28.70
N SER A 288 11.40 -9.12 29.08
CA SER A 288 10.49 -9.85 28.18
C SER A 288 9.25 -9.04 27.77
N TYR A 289 8.96 -7.90 28.43
CA TYR A 289 7.80 -7.07 28.12
C TYR A 289 8.02 -6.26 26.82
N PRO A 290 7.33 -6.57 25.71
CA PRO A 290 7.69 -6.08 24.38
C PRO A 290 7.47 -4.57 24.17
N TYR A 291 6.80 -3.88 25.10
CA TYR A 291 6.49 -2.45 24.98
C TYR A 291 7.46 -1.55 25.77
N ALA A 292 8.48 -2.09 26.44
CA ALA A 292 9.50 -1.34 27.17
C ALA A 292 10.81 -1.21 26.35
N ALA A 293 10.70 -0.84 25.07
CA ALA A 293 11.85 -0.81 24.17
C ALA A 293 12.90 0.25 24.61
N VAL A 294 14.16 -0.16 24.69
CA VAL A 294 15.31 0.74 24.88
C VAL A 294 15.77 1.36 23.55
N SER A 295 15.34 0.79 22.41
CA SER A 295 15.61 1.30 21.07
C SER A 295 14.47 0.97 20.11
N VAL A 296 14.02 1.96 19.33
CA VAL A 296 13.04 1.75 18.24
C VAL A 296 13.69 1.21 16.95
N TYR A 297 15.03 1.15 16.90
CA TYR A 297 15.80 0.68 15.75
C TYR A 297 16.36 -0.73 15.95
N ALA A 298 16.88 -1.02 17.14
CA ALA A 298 17.55 -2.29 17.41
C ALA A 298 16.52 -3.41 17.61
N LEU A 299 16.81 -4.57 17.02
CA LEU A 299 16.05 -5.80 17.23
C LEU A 299 16.53 -6.49 18.51
N HIS A 300 15.62 -7.10 19.25
CA HIS A 300 15.96 -7.78 20.50
C HIS A 300 16.83 -9.02 20.23
N PRO A 301 17.99 -9.16 20.92
CA PRO A 301 18.86 -10.33 20.78
C PRO A 301 18.19 -11.67 21.08
N GLN A 302 17.08 -11.73 21.81
CA GLN A 302 16.37 -13.00 22.09
C GLN A 302 15.87 -13.68 20.81
N TYR A 303 15.67 -12.94 19.72
CA TYR A 303 15.12 -13.49 18.48
C TYR A 303 16.17 -13.97 17.48
N ILE A 304 17.47 -13.81 17.77
CA ILE A 304 18.53 -14.34 16.91
C ILE A 304 18.58 -15.86 17.00
N SER A 305 18.75 -16.53 15.86
CA SER A 305 18.88 -17.98 15.83
C SER A 305 20.34 -18.40 15.88
N LEU A 306 20.72 -19.17 16.90
CA LEU A 306 22.08 -19.73 17.03
C LEU A 306 22.36 -20.78 15.94
N GLU A 307 21.34 -21.48 15.46
CA GLU A 307 21.42 -22.48 14.38
C GLU A 307 21.67 -21.86 13.00
N LYS A 308 21.25 -20.60 12.80
CA LYS A 308 21.31 -19.93 11.49
C LYS A 308 22.38 -18.82 11.44
N LEU A 309 23.37 -18.88 12.32
CA LEU A 309 24.54 -18.00 12.25
C LEU A 309 25.42 -18.35 11.04
N ASP A 310 26.03 -17.35 10.41
CA ASP A 310 27.00 -17.55 9.33
C ASP A 310 28.29 -18.26 9.80
N TYR A 311 28.55 -18.21 11.11
CA TYR A 311 29.73 -18.75 11.75
C TYR A 311 29.32 -19.79 12.79
N SER A 312 29.95 -20.96 12.73
CA SER A 312 29.66 -22.08 13.63
C SER A 312 30.15 -21.81 15.05
N LEU A 313 29.50 -22.47 16.02
CA LEU A 313 29.98 -22.51 17.40
C LEU A 313 31.38 -23.12 17.51
N PRO A 314 32.23 -22.64 18.44
CA PRO A 314 33.44 -23.34 18.83
C PRO A 314 33.11 -24.78 19.22
N LYS A 315 33.91 -25.74 18.75
CA LYS A 315 33.61 -27.19 18.88
C LYS A 315 33.43 -27.61 20.33
N GLU A 316 34.19 -27.00 21.23
CA GLU A 316 34.16 -27.22 22.68
C GLU A 316 32.86 -26.78 23.36
N LEU A 317 32.03 -25.96 22.71
CA LEU A 317 30.75 -25.48 23.24
C LEU A 317 29.54 -26.14 22.59
N VAL A 318 29.74 -27.05 21.63
CA VAL A 318 28.62 -27.69 20.90
C VAL A 318 27.81 -28.59 21.82
N ASP A 319 28.45 -29.41 22.64
CA ASP A 319 27.74 -30.32 23.55
C ASP A 319 26.97 -29.54 24.63
N ASP A 320 27.59 -28.48 25.19
CA ASP A 320 26.94 -27.53 26.10
C ASP A 320 25.70 -26.89 25.45
N TYR A 321 25.83 -26.42 24.21
CA TYR A 321 24.72 -25.80 23.48
C TYR A 321 23.56 -26.78 23.26
N LEU A 322 23.87 -28.02 22.88
CA LEU A 322 22.85 -29.04 22.65
C LEU A 322 22.13 -29.41 23.94
N ALA A 323 22.84 -29.51 25.06
CA ALA A 323 22.24 -29.76 26.38
C ALA A 323 21.33 -28.59 26.80
N ASP A 324 21.82 -27.35 26.74
CA ASP A 324 21.01 -26.18 27.08
C ASP A 324 19.77 -26.07 26.18
N LYS A 325 19.91 -26.36 24.88
CA LYS A 325 18.82 -26.35 23.91
C LYS A 325 17.74 -27.38 24.26
N GLU A 326 18.15 -28.62 24.56
CA GLU A 326 17.25 -29.70 24.94
C GLU A 326 16.48 -29.33 26.21
N ASP A 327 17.19 -28.87 27.24
CA ASP A 327 16.62 -28.48 28.53
C ASP A 327 15.62 -27.33 28.38
N LEU A 328 15.99 -26.27 27.65
CA LEU A 328 15.14 -25.09 27.46
C LEU A 328 13.91 -25.36 26.59
N ASN A 329 14.04 -26.20 25.55
CA ASN A 329 12.91 -26.56 24.68
C ASN A 329 11.91 -27.49 25.37
N ALA A 330 12.34 -28.23 26.39
CA ALA A 330 11.46 -29.09 27.18
C ALA A 330 10.56 -28.32 28.17
N LEU A 331 10.79 -27.03 28.40
CA LEU A 331 10.02 -26.22 29.35
C LEU A 331 8.68 -25.75 28.77
N ASP A 332 7.61 -25.90 29.56
CA ASP A 332 6.26 -25.41 29.21
C ASP A 332 6.23 -23.87 29.04
N LEU A 333 6.97 -23.16 29.89
CA LEU A 333 7.10 -21.70 29.89
C LEU A 333 8.53 -21.29 29.51
N ILE A 334 8.66 -20.08 28.96
CA ILE A 334 9.95 -19.51 28.61
C ILE A 334 10.68 -19.13 29.90
N ASP A 335 11.82 -19.77 30.17
CA ASP A 335 12.78 -19.34 31.17
C ASP A 335 13.66 -18.25 30.54
N TYR A 336 13.17 -17.00 30.58
CA TYR A 336 13.78 -15.87 29.87
C TYR A 336 15.23 -15.64 30.28
N GLU A 337 15.54 -15.71 31.58
CA GLU A 337 16.86 -15.39 32.13
C GLU A 337 17.90 -16.43 31.69
N LYS A 338 17.59 -17.73 31.80
CA LYS A 338 18.48 -18.78 31.28
C LYS A 338 18.63 -18.75 29.76
N MET A 339 17.53 -18.50 29.05
CA MET A 339 17.55 -18.40 27.60
C MET A 339 18.46 -17.26 27.15
N ILE A 340 18.29 -16.05 27.69
CA ILE A 340 19.06 -14.88 27.25
C ILE A 340 20.53 -15.00 27.67
N GLU A 341 20.81 -15.54 28.86
CA GLU A 341 22.16 -15.86 29.31
C GLU A 341 22.86 -16.84 28.36
N GLY A 342 22.19 -17.95 28.02
CA GLY A 342 22.70 -18.94 27.07
C GLY A 342 22.94 -18.33 25.68
N LYS A 343 22.01 -17.52 25.17
CA LYS A 343 22.21 -16.83 23.88
C LYS A 343 23.45 -15.95 23.89
N TRP A 344 23.66 -15.14 24.93
CA TRP A 344 24.86 -14.32 25.02
C TRP A 344 26.14 -15.13 25.20
N LYS A 345 26.13 -16.21 26.01
CA LYS A 345 27.25 -17.16 26.14
C LYS A 345 27.73 -17.63 24.76
N TYR A 346 26.81 -18.13 23.94
CA TYR A 346 27.12 -18.70 22.63
C TYR A 346 27.46 -17.63 21.58
N LEU A 347 26.71 -16.53 21.51
CA LEU A 347 26.99 -15.43 20.57
C LEU A 347 28.34 -14.79 20.84
N THR A 348 28.68 -14.54 22.10
CA THR A 348 29.98 -13.97 22.48
C THR A 348 31.11 -14.93 22.12
N ALA A 349 30.94 -16.25 22.30
CA ALA A 349 31.93 -17.23 21.91
C ALA A 349 32.16 -17.26 20.39
N VAL A 350 31.09 -17.29 19.59
CA VAL A 350 31.17 -17.21 18.12
C VAL A 350 31.86 -15.92 17.69
N PHE A 351 31.43 -14.77 18.23
CA PHE A 351 32.01 -13.49 17.89
C PHE A 351 33.51 -13.44 18.22
N ASN A 352 33.91 -13.90 19.41
CA ASN A 352 35.32 -13.88 19.79
C ASN A 352 36.21 -14.76 18.91
N ALA A 353 35.72 -15.93 18.49
CA ALA A 353 36.43 -16.82 17.59
C ALA A 353 36.56 -16.23 16.17
N GLU A 354 35.56 -15.49 15.72
CA GLU A 354 35.40 -15.14 14.30
C GLU A 354 35.45 -13.63 14.00
N LYS A 355 35.69 -12.78 15.02
CA LYS A 355 35.71 -11.31 14.90
C LYS A 355 36.58 -10.80 13.76
N ASP A 356 37.74 -11.40 13.52
CA ASP A 356 38.66 -10.96 12.47
C ASP A 356 38.07 -11.18 11.06
N LYS A 357 37.25 -12.22 10.89
CA LYS A 357 36.52 -12.49 9.64
C LYS A 357 35.30 -11.58 9.54
N ILE A 358 34.52 -11.46 10.61
CA ILE A 358 33.34 -10.59 10.71
C ILE A 358 33.71 -9.14 10.38
N TYR A 359 34.77 -8.60 10.98
CA TYR A 359 35.25 -7.24 10.70
C TYR A 359 35.88 -7.05 9.33
N LYS A 360 36.20 -8.13 8.60
CA LYS A 360 36.65 -8.05 7.19
C LYS A 360 35.50 -8.14 6.20
N ASP A 361 34.34 -8.65 6.62
CA ASP A 361 33.17 -8.80 5.75
C ASP A 361 32.70 -7.45 5.21
N LYS A 362 32.43 -7.40 3.90
CA LYS A 362 32.06 -6.17 3.20
C LYS A 362 30.64 -5.73 3.56
N ASN A 363 29.72 -6.69 3.73
CA ASN A 363 28.32 -6.39 4.06
C ASN A 363 28.20 -5.89 5.49
N PHE A 364 28.95 -6.46 6.43
CA PHE A 364 29.01 -6.00 7.82
C PHE A 364 29.58 -4.58 7.93
N LYS A 365 30.68 -4.28 7.24
CA LYS A 365 31.23 -2.90 7.19
C LYS A 365 30.22 -1.91 6.61
N LYS A 366 29.54 -2.31 5.53
CA LYS A 366 28.51 -1.49 4.89
C LYS A 366 27.34 -1.26 5.85
N PHE A 367 26.86 -2.30 6.52
CA PHE A 367 25.80 -2.20 7.52
C PHE A 367 26.14 -1.21 8.64
N ILE A 368 27.34 -1.30 9.21
CA ILE A 368 27.80 -0.35 10.25
C ILE A 368 27.79 1.09 9.71
N LYS A 369 28.36 1.31 8.53
CA LYS A 369 28.45 2.64 7.93
C LYS A 369 27.06 3.23 7.61
N ASP A 370 26.18 2.43 7.03
CA ASP A 370 24.83 2.86 6.66
C ASP A 370 23.96 3.19 7.89
N ASN A 371 24.28 2.61 9.05
CA ASN A 371 23.50 2.71 10.28
C ASN A 371 24.22 3.46 11.42
N GLU A 372 25.34 4.11 11.12
CA GLU A 372 26.24 4.70 12.12
C GLU A 372 25.52 5.64 13.10
N TYR A 373 24.55 6.41 12.59
CA TYR A 373 23.84 7.44 13.35
C TYR A 373 23.09 6.90 14.58
N TRP A 374 22.59 5.67 14.54
CA TRP A 374 21.88 5.04 15.66
C TRP A 374 22.66 3.88 16.26
N LEU A 375 23.44 3.16 15.44
CA LEU A 375 24.12 1.95 15.88
C LEU A 375 25.26 2.26 16.86
N VAL A 376 26.03 3.33 16.64
CA VAL A 376 27.11 3.74 17.55
C VAL A 376 26.59 4.15 18.93
N PRO A 377 25.62 5.07 19.07
CA PRO A 377 25.09 5.43 20.39
C PRO A 377 24.37 4.26 21.07
N TYR A 378 23.65 3.41 20.31
CA TYR A 378 23.05 2.18 20.86
C TYR A 378 24.11 1.21 21.39
N SER A 379 25.19 0.97 20.64
CA SER A 379 26.29 0.10 21.07
C SER A 379 26.99 0.64 22.33
N ALA A 380 27.20 1.96 22.40
CA ALA A 380 27.74 2.61 23.58
C ALA A 380 26.81 2.47 24.80
N PHE A 381 25.49 2.63 24.60
CA PHE A 381 24.49 2.37 25.64
C PHE A 381 24.56 0.93 26.15
N CYS A 382 24.59 -0.08 25.27
CA CYS A 382 24.70 -1.48 25.67
C CYS A 382 25.97 -1.74 26.50
N VAL A 383 27.12 -1.21 26.07
CA VAL A 383 28.38 -1.36 26.83
C VAL A 383 28.30 -0.70 28.20
N LEU A 384 27.65 0.46 28.32
CA LEU A 384 27.48 1.15 29.59
C LEU A 384 26.48 0.43 30.50
N ARG A 385 25.34 -0.02 29.97
CA ARG A 385 24.32 -0.81 30.66
C ARG A 385 24.88 -2.11 31.22
N ASP A 386 25.72 -2.81 30.45
CA ASP A 386 26.27 -4.10 30.87
C ASP A 386 27.40 -3.93 31.91
N LYS A 387 27.94 -2.71 32.05
CA LYS A 387 29.04 -2.40 32.95
C LYS A 387 28.59 -1.83 34.30
N TYR A 388 27.49 -1.08 34.34
CA TYR A 388 27.00 -0.31 35.50
C TYR A 388 25.59 -0.73 35.86
#